data_AF-X1KFG4-F1
#
_entry.id   AF-X1KFG4-F1
#
_cell.length_a   1.000
_cell.length_b   1.000
_cell.length_c   1.000
_cell.angle_alpha   90.00
_cell.angle_beta   90.00
_cell.angle_gamma   90.00
#
_symmetry.space_group_name_H-M   'P 1'
#
loop_
_entity.id
_entity.type
_entity.pdbx_description
1 polymer ?
#
loop_
_entity_poly.entity_id
_entity_poly.type
_entity_poly.pdbx_seq_one_letter_code
_entity_poly.pdbx_strand_id
1 'polypeptide(L)' 'MWLMGGLKPDHKTIAEFRRKNKASIKNVLKACARLCIRLNLIAGNTLFVDGSKVRANASIKNTWTKEKCER' A
#
# COMPACT_ATOMS: atom_id res chain seq x y z
N MET A 1 -16.88 -1.35 3.31
CA MET A 1 -16.01 -0.77 2.26
C MET A 1 -16.86 -0.69 0.99
N TRP A 2 -17.18 0.51 0.48
CA TRP A 2 -18.21 0.72 -0.58
C TRP A 2 -17.95 -0.08 -1.86
N LEU A 3 -16.68 -0.21 -2.24
CA LEU A 3 -16.24 -0.97 -3.43
C LEU A 3 -16.55 -2.47 -3.40
N MET A 4 -16.84 -3.04 -2.21
CA MET A 4 -17.15 -4.46 -2.05
C MET A 4 -18.65 -4.72 -1.86
N GLY A 5 -19.52 -3.75 -2.17
CA GLY A 5 -20.98 -3.93 -2.04
C GLY A 5 -21.47 -4.21 -0.62
N GLY A 6 -20.75 -3.70 0.40
CA GLY A 6 -21.08 -3.96 1.81
C GLY A 6 -20.39 -5.17 2.43
N LEU A 7 -19.68 -5.99 1.64
CA LEU A 7 -18.83 -7.05 2.20
C LEU A 7 -17.72 -6.45 3.07
N LYS A 8 -17.43 -7.13 4.19
CA LYS A 8 -16.31 -6.84 5.10
C LYS A 8 -15.27 -7.97 4.98
N PRO A 9 -14.50 -8.03 3.88
CA PRO A 9 -13.44 -9.01 3.76
C PRO A 9 -12.36 -8.73 4.81
N ASP A 10 -11.85 -9.80 5.40
CA ASP A 10 -10.72 -9.73 6.32
C ASP A 10 -9.43 -9.28 5.59
N HIS A 11 -8.45 -8.80 6.34
CA HIS A 11 -7.15 -8.36 5.84
C HIS A 11 -6.46 -9.42 4.96
N LYS A 12 -6.57 -10.71 5.31
CA LYS A 12 -6.00 -11.83 4.54
C LYS A 12 -6.65 -11.94 3.17
N THR A 13 -7.96 -11.80 3.09
CA THR A 13 -8.72 -11.87 1.83
C THR A 13 -8.33 -10.73 0.90
N ILE A 14 -8.19 -9.51 1.42
CA ILE A 14 -7.74 -8.35 0.64
C ILE A 14 -6.32 -8.55 0.13
N ALA A 15 -5.41 -9.04 1.00
CA ALA A 15 -4.03 -9.30 0.63
C ALA A 15 -3.93 -10.35 -0.49
N GLU A 16 -4.67 -11.45 -0.38
CA GLU A 16 -4.72 -12.50 -1.39
C GLU A 16 -5.32 -12.02 -2.71
N PHE A 17 -6.39 -11.23 -2.66
CA PHE A 17 -6.96 -10.62 -3.86
C PHE A 17 -5.94 -9.72 -4.58
N ARG A 18 -5.23 -8.86 -3.83
CA ARG A 18 -4.18 -7.99 -4.40
C ARG A 18 -3.01 -8.80 -4.96
N ARG A 19 -2.62 -9.88 -4.29
CA ARG A 19 -1.53 -10.78 -4.73
C ARG A 19 -1.87 -11.44 -6.06
N LYS A 20 -3.08 -12.01 -6.17
CA LYS A 20 -3.54 -12.70 -7.39
C LYS A 20 -3.81 -11.75 -8.56
N ASN A 21 -4.28 -10.53 -8.28
CA ASN A 21 -4.70 -9.57 -9.31
C ASN A 21 -3.72 -8.40 -9.54
N LYS A 22 -2.45 -8.56 -9.16
CA LYS A 22 -1.44 -7.49 -9.16
C LYS A 22 -1.31 -6.77 -10.52
N ALA A 23 -1.35 -7.53 -11.62
CA ALA A 23 -1.22 -6.98 -12.98
C ALA A 23 -2.43 -6.10 -13.35
N SER A 24 -3.65 -6.60 -13.12
CA SER A 24 -4.89 -5.89 -13.40
C SER A 24 -5.02 -4.62 -12.56
N ILE A 25 -4.70 -4.69 -11.26
CA ILE A 25 -4.71 -3.53 -10.37
C ILE A 25 -3.75 -2.45 -10.87
N LYS A 26 -2.53 -2.83 -11.31
CA LYS A 26 -1.56 -1.89 -11.88
C LYS A 26 -2.11 -1.20 -13.13
N ASN A 27 -2.80 -1.92 -14.00
CA ASN A 27 -3.37 -1.37 -15.22
C ASN A 27 -4.52 -0.40 -14.93
N VAL A 28 -5.43 -0.74 -14.00
CA VAL A 28 -6.52 0.14 -13.57
C VAL A 28 -5.95 1.42 -12.96
N LEU A 29 -4.96 1.31 -12.06
CA LEU A 29 -4.32 2.50 -11.46
C LEU A 29 -3.70 3.42 -12.51
N LYS A 30 -3.03 2.86 -13.54
CA LYS A 30 -2.50 3.66 -14.67
C LYS A 30 -3.62 4.36 -15.44
N ALA A 31 -4.74 3.68 -15.68
CA ALA A 31 -5.88 4.26 -16.39
C ALA A 31 -6.52 5.41 -15.57
N CYS A 32 -6.69 5.22 -14.26
CA CYS A 32 -7.14 6.27 -13.35
C CYS A 32 -6.19 7.47 -13.34
N ALA A 33 -4.87 7.25 -13.22
CA ALA A 33 -3.89 8.32 -13.26
C ALA A 33 -3.93 9.11 -14.58
N ARG A 34 -4.02 8.41 -15.72
CA ARG A 34 -4.17 9.04 -17.04
C ARG A 34 -5.46 9.85 -17.13
N LEU A 35 -6.56 9.36 -16.56
CA LEU A 35 -7.81 10.11 -16.50
C LEU A 35 -7.65 11.40 -15.70
N CYS A 36 -7.03 11.33 -14.51
CA CYS A 36 -6.76 12.52 -13.70
C CYS A 36 -5.86 13.54 -14.42
N ILE A 37 -4.86 13.08 -15.18
CA ILE A 37 -4.02 13.96 -16.01
C ILE A 37 -4.86 14.63 -17.10
N ARG A 38 -5.71 13.88 -17.82
CA ARG A 38 -6.59 14.45 -18.85
C ARG A 38 -7.59 15.46 -18.29
N LEU A 39 -8.08 15.22 -17.08
CA LEU A 39 -8.99 16.14 -16.38
C LEU A 39 -8.26 17.31 -15.71
N ASN A 40 -6.95 17.42 -15.90
CA ASN A 40 -6.10 18.43 -15.28
C ASN A 40 -6.18 18.47 -13.75
N LEU A 41 -6.52 17.33 -13.13
CA LEU A 41 -6.57 17.15 -11.66
C LEU A 41 -5.19 16.86 -11.07
N ILE A 42 -4.28 16.32 -11.88
CA ILE A 42 -2.91 15.97 -11.49
C ILE A 42 -1.98 16.44 -12.62
N ALA A 43 -0.91 17.15 -12.26
CA ALA A 43 0.12 17.52 -13.22
C ALA A 43 0.86 16.25 -13.70
N GLY A 44 0.83 16.00 -15.01
CA GLY A 44 1.42 14.79 -15.63
C GLY A 44 2.94 14.68 -15.52
N ASN A 45 3.61 15.73 -15.04
CA ASN A 45 5.06 15.80 -14.84
C ASN A 45 5.46 15.73 -13.35
N THR A 46 4.51 15.47 -12.44
CA THR A 46 4.82 15.30 -11.02
C THR A 46 5.43 13.92 -10.81
N LEU A 47 6.75 13.90 -10.62
CA LEU A 47 7.46 12.72 -10.13
C LEU A 47 7.01 12.47 -8.68
N PHE A 48 6.05 11.57 -8.49
CA PHE A 48 5.65 11.11 -7.16
C PHE A 48 6.79 10.27 -6.57
N VAL A 49 7.69 10.91 -5.83
CA VAL A 49 8.64 10.21 -4.96
C VAL A 49 7.83 9.67 -3.78
N ASP A 50 7.68 8.33 -3.71
CA ASP A 50 7.09 7.63 -2.56
C ASP A 50 7.80 8.10 -1.30
N GLY A 51 7.03 8.51 -0.28
CA GLY A 51 7.54 9.23 0.89
C GLY A 51 8.71 8.53 1.57
N SER A 52 9.54 9.32 2.26
CA SER A 52 10.71 8.86 3.00
C SER A 52 10.40 7.61 3.82
N LYS A 53 11.00 6.48 3.45
CA LYS A 53 10.92 5.21 4.19
C LYS A 53 11.75 5.36 5.47
N VAL A 54 11.17 5.93 6.53
CA VAL A 54 11.83 6.00 7.84
C VAL A 54 11.77 4.62 8.49
N ARG A 55 12.93 4.01 8.74
CA ARG A 55 13.02 2.73 9.44
C ARG A 55 12.62 2.97 10.89
N ALA A 56 11.59 2.27 11.38
CA ALA A 56 11.17 2.38 12.77
C ALA A 56 12.30 1.96 13.72
N ASN A 57 12.63 2.82 14.68
CA ASN A 57 13.70 2.54 15.66
C ASN A 57 13.36 1.36 16.59
N ALA A 58 12.08 1.04 16.76
CA ALA A 58 11.58 -0.06 17.58
C ALA A 58 11.55 -1.42 16.85
N SER A 59 12.45 -1.66 15.89
CA SER A 59 12.55 -2.97 15.25
C SER A 59 13.00 -4.04 16.26
N ILE A 60 12.62 -5.31 16.04
CA ILE A 60 13.04 -6.43 16.88
C ILE A 60 14.57 -6.44 17.06
N LYS A 61 15.34 -6.18 15.99
CA LYS A 61 16.81 -6.07 16.07
C LYS A 61 17.30 -5.02 17.07
N ASN A 62 16.57 -3.90 17.24
CA ASN A 62 16.93 -2.82 18.16
C ASN A 62 16.33 -3.00 19.57
N THR A 63 15.41 -3.94 19.76
CA THR A 63 14.67 -4.11 21.04
C THR A 63 14.89 -5.50 21.64
N TRP A 64 15.80 -6.29 21.08
CA TRP A 64 16.15 -7.63 21.54
C TRP A 64 17.31 -7.54 22.53
N THR A 65 17.00 -7.25 23.79
CA THR A 65 17.95 -7.24 24.90
C THR A 65 17.90 -8.57 25.66
N LYS A 66 19.00 -8.93 26.34
CA LYS A 66 19.09 -10.19 27.11
C LYS A 66 17.96 -10.32 28.14
N GLU A 67 17.60 -9.23 28.81
CA GLU A 67 16.50 -9.17 29.78
C GLU A 67 15.13 -9.56 29.20
N LYS A 68 14.95 -9.40 27.88
CA LYS A 68 13.72 -9.78 27.16
C LYS A 68 13.71 -11.26 26.76
N CYS A 69 14.87 -11.92 26.72
CA CYS A 69 15.01 -13.35 26.46
C CYS A 69 14.93 -14.20 27.74
N GLU A 70 15.19 -13.60 28.89
CA GLU A 70 15.15 -14.26 30.20
C GLU A 70 13.73 -14.34 30.80
N ARG A 71 12.73 -13.83 30.08
CA ARG A 71 11.31 -13.84 30.45
C ARG A 71 10.53 -14.80 29.55
#